data_AF-A0A522URD6-F1
#
_entry.id   AF-A0A522URD6-F1
#
_cell.length_a   1.000
_cell.length_b   1.000
_cell.length_c   1.000
_cell.angle_alpha   90.00
_cell.angle_beta   90.00
_cell.angle_gamma   90.00
#
_symmetry.space_group_name_H-M   'P 1'
#
loop_
_entity.id
_entity.type
_entity.pdbx_description
1 polymer ?
#
loop_
_entity_poly.entity_id
_entity_poly.type
_entity_poly.pdbx_seq_one_letter_code
_entity_poly.pdbx_strand_id
1 'polypeptide(L)'
;MDEAKIYNVCLQRVKFQITNAKKRLAASHVTADAMVLESYNTGDLVEIIDILEIYDLEDHTPQGLKEKLQDLAYTVSVMVRDTIAFDFDDKGHLALYWVVEDAAAVTVTENEEALAAA
;
A
#
# COMPACT_ATOMS: atom_id res chain seq x y z
N MET A 1 21.65 -8.90 -7.04
CA MET A 1 20.66 -7.98 -7.63
C MET A 1 20.22 -7.13 -6.48
N ASP A 2 20.66 -5.88 -6.43
CA ASP A 2 20.47 -5.02 -5.25
C ASP A 2 19.00 -4.98 -4.88
N GLU A 3 18.71 -5.28 -3.61
CA GLU A 3 17.37 -5.15 -3.06
C GLU A 3 16.96 -3.68 -3.19
N ALA A 4 16.12 -3.38 -4.18
CA ALA A 4 15.61 -2.04 -4.35
C ALA A 4 14.82 -1.66 -3.08
N LYS A 5 15.38 -0.71 -2.33
CA LYS A 5 14.80 -0.11 -1.13
C LYS A 5 14.47 1.36 -1.41
N ILE A 6 13.39 1.84 -0.83
CA ILE A 6 12.99 3.24 -0.88
C ILE A 6 12.57 3.63 0.54
N TYR A 7 13.25 4.58 1.19
CA TYR A 7 12.96 5.00 2.58
C TYR A 7 12.78 3.80 3.53
N ASN A 8 13.81 2.96 3.62
CA ASN A 8 13.86 1.67 4.33
C ASN A 8 12.77 0.62 3.97
N VAL A 9 11.87 0.89 3.03
CA VAL A 9 10.89 -0.07 2.52
C VAL A 9 11.57 -1.01 1.52
N CYS A 10 11.67 -2.29 1.87
CA CYS A 10 12.22 -3.31 0.98
C CYS A 10 11.14 -3.84 0.01
N LEU A 11 11.27 -3.53 -1.28
CA LEU A 11 10.27 -3.91 -2.29
C LEU A 11 10.06 -5.42 -2.41
N GLN A 12 11.11 -6.21 -2.20
CA GLN A 12 11.01 -7.68 -2.22
C GLN A 12 10.18 -8.19 -1.04
N ARG A 13 10.35 -7.58 0.14
CA ARG A 13 9.57 -7.91 1.33
C ARG A 13 8.10 -7.55 1.13
N VAL A 14 7.81 -6.36 0.60
CA VAL A 14 6.42 -5.96 0.29
C VAL A 14 5.77 -6.93 -0.69
N LYS A 15 6.43 -7.28 -1.81
CA LYS A 15 5.93 -8.27 -2.78
C LYS A 15 5.65 -9.63 -2.15
N PHE A 16 6.54 -10.08 -1.26
CA PHE A 16 6.35 -11.33 -0.53
C PHE A 16 5.13 -11.25 0.41
N GLN A 17 4.97 -10.15 1.15
CA GLN A 17 3.81 -9.96 2.04
C GLN A 17 2.49 -9.87 1.27
N ILE A 18 2.45 -9.18 0.12
CA ILE A 18 1.27 -9.13 -0.75
C ILE A 18 0.90 -10.54 -1.24
N THR A 19 1.89 -11.33 -1.66
CA THR A 19 1.65 -12.72 -2.09
C THR A 19 1.02 -13.54 -0.96
N ASN A 20 1.49 -13.36 0.27
CA ASN A 20 0.91 -14.04 1.43
C ASN A 20 -0.49 -13.52 1.76
N ALA A 21 -0.72 -12.20 1.67
CA ALA A 21 -2.03 -11.60 1.87
C ALA A 21 -3.07 -12.14 0.86
N LYS A 22 -2.73 -12.19 -0.43
CA LYS A 22 -3.55 -12.78 -1.50
C LYS A 22 -3.92 -14.24 -1.21
N LYS A 23 -2.95 -15.04 -0.74
CA LYS A 23 -3.21 -16.45 -0.33
C LYS A 23 -4.15 -16.53 0.86
N ARG A 24 -3.98 -15.66 1.86
CA ARG A 24 -4.89 -15.59 3.02
C ARG A 24 -6.30 -15.20 2.59
N LEU A 25 -6.42 -14.17 1.75
CA LEU A 25 -7.71 -13.71 1.21
C LEU A 25 -8.42 -14.82 0.44
N ALA A 26 -7.72 -15.56 -0.42
CA ALA A 26 -8.31 -16.67 -1.16
C ALA A 26 -8.75 -17.84 -0.26
N ALA A 27 -8.07 -18.05 0.88
CA ALA A 27 -8.41 -19.09 1.85
C ALA A 27 -9.51 -18.66 2.83
N SER A 28 -9.63 -17.37 3.13
CA SER A 28 -10.70 -16.81 3.94
C SER A 28 -11.92 -16.53 3.05
N HIS A 29 -13.09 -17.09 3.32
CA HIS A 29 -14.34 -16.68 2.67
C HIS A 29 -14.82 -15.29 3.12
N VAL A 30 -13.89 -14.37 3.39
CA VAL A 30 -14.13 -13.04 3.94
C VAL A 30 -13.68 -12.03 2.90
N THR A 31 -14.54 -11.07 2.61
CA THR A 31 -14.21 -9.88 1.83
C THR A 31 -13.58 -8.84 2.75
N ALA A 32 -12.44 -8.28 2.36
CA ALA A 32 -11.77 -7.21 3.08
C ALA A 32 -11.34 -6.13 2.08
N ASP A 33 -11.57 -4.86 2.41
CA ASP A 33 -11.18 -3.71 1.57
C ASP A 33 -9.66 -3.48 1.58
N ALA A 34 -9.00 -3.88 2.67
CA ALA A 34 -7.56 -3.78 2.82
C ALA A 34 -7.02 -4.90 3.74
N MET A 35 -5.76 -5.27 3.55
CA MET A 35 -5.07 -6.25 4.38
C MET A 35 -3.74 -5.70 4.88
N VAL A 36 -3.48 -5.86 6.18
CA VAL A 36 -2.20 -5.49 6.79
C VAL A 36 -1.07 -6.37 6.22
N LEU A 37 0.01 -5.72 5.79
CA LEU A 37 1.26 -6.33 5.34
C LEU A 37 2.33 -6.29 6.44
N GLU A 38 2.54 -5.11 7.01
CA GLU A 38 3.55 -4.82 8.03
C GLU A 38 2.99 -3.80 9.04
N SER A 39 3.42 -3.85 10.29
CA SER A 39 3.10 -2.85 11.32
C SER A 39 4.39 -2.43 12.02
N TYR A 40 4.53 -1.13 12.26
CA TYR A 40 5.74 -0.52 12.84
C TYR A 40 5.60 -0.25 14.34
N ASN A 41 4.46 -0.59 14.95
CA ASN A 41 4.18 -0.53 16.40
C ASN A 41 4.55 0.82 17.05
N THR A 42 4.36 1.91 16.32
CA THR A 42 4.55 3.28 16.82
C THR A 42 3.60 4.23 16.11
N GLY A 43 3.14 5.25 16.83
CA GLY A 43 2.42 6.41 16.29
C GLY A 43 3.22 7.71 16.42
N ASP A 44 4.44 7.62 16.96
CA ASP A 44 5.28 8.79 17.19
C ASP A 44 5.93 9.25 15.88
N LEU A 45 5.85 10.56 15.61
CA LEU A 45 6.34 11.14 14.36
C LEU A 45 7.85 10.96 14.19
N VAL A 46 8.64 11.12 15.26
CA VAL A 46 10.11 11.03 15.20
C VAL A 46 10.52 9.57 14.98
N GLU A 47 9.89 8.65 15.70
CA GLU A 47 10.15 7.22 15.49
C GLU A 47 9.78 6.76 14.08
N ILE A 48 8.68 7.25 13.51
CA ILE A 48 8.30 6.93 12.12
C ILE A 48 9.35 7.44 11.13
N ILE A 49 9.83 8.68 11.29
CA ILE A 49 10.89 9.25 10.45
C ILE A 49 12.14 8.40 10.52
N ASP A 50 12.55 7.98 11.71
CA ASP A 50 13.75 7.16 11.93
C ASP A 50 13.59 5.75 11.33
N ILE A 51 12.44 5.10 11.57
CA ILE A 51 12.16 3.74 11.06
C ILE A 51 12.17 3.70 9.54
N LEU A 52 11.56 4.70 8.89
CA LEU A 52 11.47 4.78 7.44
C LEU A 52 12.63 5.59 6.83
N GLU A 53 13.57 6.09 7.63
CA GLU A 53 14.71 6.90 7.17
C GLU A 53 14.29 8.10 6.29
N ILE A 54 13.16 8.75 6.62
CA ILE A 54 12.59 9.89 5.86
C ILE A 54 13.19 11.21 6.35
N TYR A 55 14.52 11.29 6.38
CA TYR A 55 15.25 12.46 6.91
C TYR A 55 15.16 13.70 6.01
N ASP A 56 14.60 13.55 4.81
CA ASP A 56 14.34 14.63 3.86
C ASP A 56 12.94 15.25 4.03
N LEU A 57 12.20 14.87 5.08
CA LEU A 57 10.92 15.51 5.40
C LEU A 57 11.16 16.98 5.82
N GLU A 58 10.66 17.93 5.03
CA GLU A 58 10.86 19.36 5.32
C GLU A 58 9.92 19.87 6.42
N ASP A 59 8.67 19.39 6.43
CA ASP A 59 7.66 19.77 7.42
C ASP A 59 7.45 18.66 8.45
N HIS A 60 8.03 18.83 9.64
CA HIS A 60 7.93 17.90 10.76
C HIS A 60 6.60 18.04 11.53
N THR A 61 5.48 18.03 10.80
CA THR A 61 4.13 18.03 11.35
C THR A 61 3.44 16.70 11.03
N PRO A 62 2.37 16.33 11.77
CA PRO A 62 1.57 15.15 11.43
C PRO A 62 1.03 15.19 9.98
N GLN A 63 0.72 16.39 9.47
CA GLN A 63 0.25 16.57 8.11
C GLN A 63 1.37 16.38 7.08
N GLY A 64 2.55 16.98 7.32
CA GLY A 64 3.71 16.79 6.46
C GLY A 64 4.15 15.31 6.39
N LEU A 65 4.16 14.62 7.53
CA LEU A 65 4.43 13.18 7.56
C LEU A 65 3.39 12.40 6.75
N LYS A 66 2.11 12.71 6.92
CA LYS A 66 1.02 12.04 6.18
C LYS A 66 1.18 12.17 4.68
N GLU A 67 1.48 13.38 4.18
CA GLU A 67 1.70 13.64 2.75
C GLU A 67 2.90 12.84 2.23
N LYS A 68 4.01 12.84 2.97
CA LYS A 68 5.20 12.07 2.62
C LYS A 68 4.97 10.56 2.61
N LEU A 69 4.19 10.04 3.56
CA LEU A 69 3.77 8.64 3.58
C LEU A 69 2.87 8.30 2.38
N GLN A 70 1.99 9.21 1.95
CA GLN A 70 1.17 9.04 0.75
C GLN A 70 2.03 8.98 -0.51
N ASP A 71 3.02 9.86 -0.66
CA ASP A 71 3.96 9.86 -1.78
C ASP A 71 4.80 8.57 -1.82
N LEU A 72 5.26 8.12 -0.65
CA LEU A 72 5.98 6.87 -0.50
C LEU A 72 5.11 5.67 -0.89
N ALA A 73 3.87 5.63 -0.39
CA ALA A 73 2.91 4.58 -0.73
C ALA A 73 2.63 4.54 -2.24
N TYR A 74 2.44 5.69 -2.88
CA TYR A 74 2.25 5.79 -4.32
C TYR A 74 3.46 5.23 -5.09
N THR A 75 4.65 5.67 -4.73
CA THR A 75 5.89 5.22 -5.38
C THR A 75 6.07 3.71 -5.25
N VAL A 76 5.91 3.18 -4.04
CA VAL A 76 6.05 1.74 -3.80
C VAL A 76 4.93 0.96 -4.50
N SER A 77 3.69 1.48 -4.57
CA SER A 77 2.57 0.86 -5.31
C SER A 77 2.91 0.63 -6.78
N VAL A 78 3.44 1.67 -7.45
CA VAL A 78 3.89 1.58 -8.86
C VAL A 78 4.96 0.50 -9.04
N MET A 79 5.91 0.42 -8.11
CA MET A 79 7.04 -0.51 -8.17
C MET A 79 6.65 -1.97 -7.91
N VAL A 80 5.61 -2.20 -7.10
CA VAL A 80 5.11 -3.54 -6.79
C VAL A 80 3.93 -3.97 -7.66
N ARG A 81 3.32 -3.04 -8.40
CA ARG A 81 2.12 -3.23 -9.24
C ARG A 81 0.90 -3.71 -8.46
N ASP A 82 0.76 -3.19 -7.25
CA ASP A 82 -0.36 -3.42 -6.35
C ASP A 82 -0.57 -2.13 -5.55
N THR A 83 -1.83 -1.77 -5.28
CA THR A 83 -2.14 -0.58 -4.49
C THR A 83 -1.83 -0.82 -3.02
N ILE A 84 -0.95 0.00 -2.45
CA ILE A 84 -0.63 -0.03 -1.02
C ILE A 84 -0.90 1.33 -0.37
N ALA A 85 -1.10 1.32 0.94
CA ALA A 85 -1.33 2.52 1.73
C ALA A 85 -0.64 2.43 3.09
N PHE A 86 -0.16 3.55 3.58
CA PHE A 86 0.16 3.71 5.00
C PHE A 86 -1.06 4.27 5.72
N ASP A 87 -1.40 3.69 6.86
CA ASP A 87 -2.41 4.25 7.76
C ASP A 87 -2.12 3.82 9.21
N PHE A 88 -2.83 4.41 10.15
CA PHE A 88 -2.74 4.06 11.56
C PHE A 88 -3.82 3.03 11.92
N ASP A 89 -3.43 1.99 12.67
CA ASP A 89 -4.34 0.99 13.18
C ASP A 89 -5.21 1.51 14.34
N ASP A 90 -6.07 0.64 14.88
CA ASP A 90 -6.97 0.95 16.01
C ASP A 90 -6.23 1.31 17.30
N LYS A 91 -4.93 1.02 17.39
CA LYS A 91 -4.04 1.36 18.50
C LYS A 91 -3.21 2.60 18.22
N GLY A 92 -3.39 3.22 17.04
CA GLY A 92 -2.63 4.38 16.62
C GLY A 92 -1.22 4.04 16.17
N HIS A 93 -0.94 2.80 15.77
CA HIS A 93 0.35 2.42 15.20
C HIS A 93 0.34 2.49 13.68
N LEU A 94 1.42 2.98 13.10
CA LEU A 94 1.61 2.97 11.66
C LEU A 94 1.66 1.52 11.14
N ALA A 95 0.91 1.27 10.07
CA ALA A 95 0.90 0.02 9.35
C ALA A 95 0.90 0.25 7.83
N LEU A 96 1.46 -0.72 7.11
CA LEU A 96 1.43 -0.81 5.66
C LEU A 96 0.32 -1.79 5.27
N TYR A 97 -0.58 -1.35 4.41
CA TYR A 97 -1.71 -2.11 3.91
C TYR A 97 -1.56 -2.39 2.42
N TRP A 98 -2.02 -3.55 1.99
CA TRP A 98 -2.41 -3.81 0.61
C TRP A 98 -3.89 -3.48 0.49
N VAL A 99 -4.24 -2.55 -0.39
CA VAL A 99 -5.63 -2.22 -0.72
C VAL A 99 -6.11 -3.28 -1.69
N VAL A 100 -7.17 -3.99 -1.30
CA VAL A 100 -7.76 -5.04 -2.12
C VAL A 100 -8.61 -4.35 -3.17
N GLU A 101 -8.11 -4.31 -4.40
CA GLU A 101 -8.95 -3.90 -5.53
C GLU A 101 -10.05 -4.96 -5.69
N ASP A 102 -11.28 -4.53 -5.44
CA ASP A 102 -12.45 -5.36 -5.64
C ASP A 102 -12.43 -5.82 -7.11
N ALA A 103 -12.47 -7.13 -7.35
CA ALA A 103 -12.37 -7.71 -8.69
C ALA A 103 -13.56 -7.33 -9.61
N ALA A 104 -14.45 -6.44 -9.15
CA ALA A 104 -15.60 -5.91 -9.88
C ALA A 104 -15.26 -4.73 -10.82
N ALA A 105 -14.07 -4.12 -10.75
CA ALA A 105 -13.76 -2.92 -11.55
C ALA A 105 -13.25 -3.21 -12.99
N VAL A 106 -13.14 -4.47 -13.42
CA VAL A 106 -12.78 -4.85 -14.81
C VAL A 106 -14.01 -5.36 -15.56
N THR A 107 -15.07 -4.57 -15.64
CA THR A 107 -16.21 -4.82 -16.56
C THR A 107 -16.79 -3.53 -17.15
N VAL A 108 -15.96 -2.56 -17.55
CA VAL A 108 -16.42 -1.52 -18.49
C VAL A 108 -15.28 -1.18 -19.44
N THR A 109 -15.21 -1.93 -20.55
CA THR A 109 -14.87 -1.48 -21.91
C THR A 109 -14.51 -2.72 -22.71
N GLU A 110 -15.48 -3.30 -23.43
CA GLU A 110 -15.32 -3.93 -24.75
C GLU A 110 -16.64 -4.62 -25.13
N ASN A 111 -17.52 -3.83 -25.77
CA ASN A 111 -18.51 -4.19 -26.81
C ASN A 111 -19.84 -3.42 -26.68
N GLU A 112 -19.80 -2.10 -26.86
CA GLU A 112 -20.94 -1.30 -27.33
C GLU A 112 -20.80 -0.92 -28.83
N GLU A 113 -20.09 -1.71 -29.64
CA GLU A 113 -20.00 -1.53 -31.09
C GLU A 113 -20.46 -2.77 -31.88
N ALA A 114 -21.62 -3.33 -31.52
CA ALA A 114 -22.28 -4.36 -32.34
C ALA A 114 -23.78 -4.15 -32.56
N LEU A 115 -24.31 -2.94 -32.32
CA LEU A 115 -25.73 -2.63 -32.63
C LEU A 115 -25.92 -1.25 -33.28
N ALA A 116 -25.01 -0.87 -34.19
CA ALA A 116 -25.18 0.32 -35.03
C ALA A 116 -24.79 0.13 -36.52
N ALA A 117 -24.40 -1.08 -36.95
CA ALA A 117 -24.06 -1.32 -38.37
C ALA A 117 -24.23 -2.79 -38.80
N ALA A 118 -25.48 -3.26 -38.96
CA ALA A 118 -25.91 -4.24 -39.98
C ALA A 118 -27.40 -4.56 -39.86
#